data_AF-A0A932P9T3-F1
#
_entry.id   AF-A0A932P9T3-F1
#
_cell.length_a   1.000
_cell.length_b   1.000
_cell.length_c   1.000
_cell.angle_alpha   90.00
_cell.angle_beta   90.00
_cell.angle_gamma   90.00
#
_symmetry.space_group_name_H-M   'P 1'
#
loop_
_entity.id
_entity.type
_entity.pdbx_description
1 polymer ?
#
loop_
_entity_poly.entity_id
_entity_poly.type
_entity_poly.pdbx_seq_one_letter_code
_entity_poly.pdbx_strand_id
1 'polypeptide(L)'
;MPESAANATDPAAMVRAAVAFADTMQNQAAYLPGEFAQEAAWIFYVNDYLDQVKDGGHVQYFANRGDDELALRCTAFGLKSMLADPHLALFNLSVQLRTSEPKAAKRAAINAGFRSTQEASRDLDRKFAAIEQEEPLIPRQKTWLKSLRKVRVTPDEEIRQRIAYLIASNPLRDGRLREAARVQSEKEGADPVYVSVRALCEQAGLHFSSLRGLGFTQVRAVWPEGPNKRAHAWRVETDRGTRTAVFYVEGAFFKRHLAVLTREGEALPLGSLAMTPEEYAAVASPQQA
;
A
#
# COMPACT_ATOMS: atom_id res chain seq x y z
N MET A 1 12.74 -17.03 14.06
CA MET A 1 13.27 -15.72 14.51
C MET A 1 14.79 -15.81 14.51
N PRO A 2 15.51 -14.93 13.79
CA PRO A 2 16.97 -14.84 13.89
C PRO A 2 17.40 -14.53 15.33
N GLU A 3 18.51 -15.10 15.76
CA GLU A 3 19.05 -14.89 17.10
C GLU A 3 19.46 -13.43 17.32
N SER A 4 20.08 -12.80 16.31
CA SER A 4 20.41 -11.37 16.35
C SER A 4 19.19 -10.49 16.60
N ALA A 5 18.07 -10.77 15.93
CA ALA A 5 16.82 -10.03 16.08
C ALA A 5 16.15 -10.27 17.44
N ALA A 6 16.22 -11.50 17.97
CA ALA A 6 15.67 -11.84 19.29
C ALA A 6 16.45 -11.16 20.43
N ASN A 7 17.76 -11.03 20.28
CA ASN A 7 18.68 -10.47 21.28
C ASN A 7 18.91 -8.96 21.13
N ALA A 8 18.48 -8.35 20.03
CA ALA A 8 18.62 -6.93 19.80
C ALA A 8 17.91 -6.08 20.88
N THR A 9 18.59 -5.00 21.28
CA THR A 9 18.03 -3.99 22.18
C THR A 9 16.85 -3.27 21.52
N ASP A 10 17.01 -2.86 20.25
CA ASP A 10 15.96 -2.26 19.44
C ASP A 10 14.74 -3.20 19.35
N PRO A 11 13.56 -2.80 19.87
CA PRO A 11 12.38 -3.62 19.79
C PRO A 11 11.92 -3.90 18.35
N ALA A 12 12.19 -2.98 17.44
CA ALA A 12 11.79 -3.10 16.05
C ALA A 12 12.56 -4.21 15.31
N ALA A 13 13.74 -4.61 15.76
CA ALA A 13 14.50 -5.68 15.12
C ALA A 13 13.74 -7.02 15.10
N MET A 14 13.16 -7.41 16.23
CA MET A 14 12.37 -8.64 16.34
C MET A 14 11.07 -8.55 15.53
N VAL A 15 10.41 -7.38 15.54
CA VAL A 15 9.18 -7.13 14.76
C VAL A 15 9.49 -7.22 13.26
N ARG A 16 10.50 -6.49 12.77
CA ARG A 16 10.93 -6.53 11.36
C ARG A 16 11.26 -7.96 10.90
N ALA A 17 11.92 -8.76 11.73
CA ALA A 17 12.22 -10.14 11.39
C ALA A 17 10.96 -11.03 11.29
N ALA A 18 9.95 -10.82 12.14
CA ALA A 18 8.68 -11.53 12.04
C ALA A 18 7.85 -11.08 10.82
N VAL A 19 7.82 -9.77 10.55
CA VAL A 19 7.17 -9.19 9.36
C VAL A 19 7.83 -9.73 8.08
N ALA A 20 9.16 -9.73 8.01
CA ALA A 20 9.90 -10.27 6.87
C ALA A 20 9.64 -11.77 6.65
N PHE A 21 9.48 -12.55 7.73
CA PHE A 21 9.08 -13.95 7.62
C PHE A 21 7.68 -14.09 7.01
N ALA A 22 6.69 -13.34 7.51
CA ALA A 22 5.33 -13.38 7.00
C ALA A 22 5.23 -12.89 5.54
N ASP A 23 5.96 -11.84 5.18
CA ASP A 23 6.12 -11.36 3.81
C ASP A 23 6.69 -12.45 2.90
N THR A 24 7.76 -13.11 3.35
CA THR A 24 8.39 -14.21 2.60
C THR A 24 7.41 -15.38 2.41
N MET A 25 6.65 -15.75 3.44
CA MET A 25 5.67 -16.84 3.33
C MET A 25 4.56 -16.50 2.32
N GLN A 26 4.09 -15.26 2.29
CA GLN A 26 3.01 -14.84 1.39
C GLN A 26 3.51 -14.59 -0.04
N ASN A 27 4.58 -13.83 -0.21
CA ASN A 27 5.00 -13.32 -1.51
C ASN A 27 6.03 -14.21 -2.23
N GLN A 28 6.88 -14.93 -1.49
CA GLN A 28 7.90 -15.79 -2.09
C GLN A 28 7.55 -17.26 -2.04
N ALA A 29 7.02 -17.74 -0.91
CA ALA A 29 6.57 -19.12 -0.76
C ALA A 29 5.14 -19.33 -1.26
N ALA A 30 4.37 -18.25 -1.49
CA ALA A 30 2.98 -18.29 -1.94
C ALA A 30 2.05 -19.12 -1.04
N TYR A 31 2.29 -19.08 0.28
CA TYR A 31 1.35 -19.55 1.27
C TYR A 31 0.25 -18.51 1.50
N LEU A 32 -0.98 -18.98 1.69
CA LEU A 32 -2.09 -18.16 2.11
C LEU A 32 -2.08 -18.02 3.65
N PRO A 33 -2.57 -16.90 4.21
CA PRO A 33 -2.83 -16.82 5.65
C PRO A 33 -3.72 -17.99 6.10
N GLY A 34 -3.27 -18.71 7.13
CA GLY A 34 -3.84 -19.98 7.58
C GLY A 34 -3.01 -21.22 7.21
N GLU A 35 -2.12 -21.13 6.22
CA GLU A 35 -1.19 -22.21 5.84
C GLU A 35 0.19 -22.10 6.50
N PHE A 36 0.45 -20.97 7.16
CA PHE A 36 1.59 -20.75 8.04
C PHE A 36 1.09 -20.21 9.39
N ALA A 37 1.99 -20.03 10.36
CA ALA A 37 1.62 -19.57 11.69
C ALA A 37 0.79 -18.27 11.62
N GLN A 38 -0.46 -18.33 12.07
CA GLN A 38 -1.42 -17.24 11.99
C GLN A 38 -0.91 -15.97 12.69
N GLU A 39 -0.16 -16.14 13.78
CA GLU A 39 0.48 -15.06 14.52
C GLU A 39 1.47 -14.26 13.66
N ALA A 40 2.13 -14.89 12.68
CA ALA A 40 2.99 -14.19 11.73
C ALA A 40 2.18 -13.33 10.75
N ALA A 41 0.99 -13.78 10.33
CA ALA A 41 0.10 -12.96 9.52
C ALA A 41 -0.44 -11.78 10.35
N TRP A 42 -0.83 -11.99 11.60
CA TRP A 42 -1.33 -10.92 12.47
C TRP A 42 -0.30 -9.82 12.69
N ILE A 43 0.95 -10.16 12.99
CA ILE A 43 1.98 -9.13 13.18
C ILE A 43 2.31 -8.38 11.90
N PHE A 44 2.28 -9.07 10.74
CA PHE A 44 2.45 -8.43 9.45
C PHE A 44 1.41 -7.34 9.23
N TYR A 45 0.12 -7.66 9.41
CA TYR A 45 -0.96 -6.70 9.18
C TYR A 45 -1.06 -5.61 10.26
N VAL A 46 -0.70 -5.91 11.52
CA VAL A 46 -0.60 -4.87 12.57
C VAL A 46 0.55 -3.90 12.28
N ASN A 47 1.70 -4.38 11.83
CA ASN A 47 2.82 -3.51 11.47
C ASN A 47 2.52 -2.72 10.19
N ASP A 48 1.89 -3.33 9.20
CA ASP A 48 1.39 -2.65 7.98
C ASP A 48 0.40 -1.52 8.33
N TYR A 49 -0.54 -1.77 9.26
CA TYR A 49 -1.43 -0.73 9.79
C TYR A 49 -0.65 0.41 10.46
N LEU A 50 0.30 0.08 11.33
CA LEU A 50 1.13 1.06 12.02
C LEU A 50 1.91 1.94 11.05
N ASP A 51 2.60 1.33 10.07
CA ASP A 51 3.45 2.05 9.11
C ASP A 51 2.59 2.96 8.22
N GLN A 52 1.48 2.45 7.69
CA GLN A 52 0.61 3.25 6.82
C GLN A 52 -0.08 4.41 7.55
N VAL A 53 -0.53 4.21 8.80
CA VAL A 53 -1.11 5.30 9.60
C VAL A 53 -0.06 6.33 9.99
N LYS A 54 1.18 5.91 10.27
CA LYS A 54 2.29 6.85 10.54
C LYS A 54 2.65 7.68 9.31
N ASP A 55 2.63 7.06 8.12
CA ASP A 55 3.05 7.72 6.88
C ASP A 55 1.97 8.63 6.28
N GLY A 56 0.70 8.21 6.30
CA GLY A 56 -0.40 8.93 5.64
C GLY A 56 -1.75 8.85 6.34
N GLY A 57 -1.75 8.49 7.63
CA GLY A 57 -2.97 8.40 8.43
C GLY A 57 -3.88 7.24 8.04
N HIS A 58 -5.04 7.17 8.70
CA HIS A 58 -6.06 6.17 8.40
C HIS A 58 -6.57 6.28 6.95
N VAL A 59 -6.52 7.47 6.35
CA VAL A 59 -6.89 7.65 4.94
C VAL A 59 -6.02 6.79 4.03
N GLN A 60 -4.69 6.83 4.18
CA GLN A 60 -3.78 5.99 3.40
C GLN A 60 -4.03 4.49 3.68
N TYR A 61 -4.21 4.11 4.95
CA TYR A 61 -4.46 2.72 5.29
C TYR A 61 -5.73 2.18 4.60
N PHE A 62 -6.86 2.89 4.65
CA PHE A 62 -8.09 2.44 4.00
C PHE A 62 -8.03 2.51 2.48
N ALA A 63 -7.29 3.45 1.90
CA ALA A 63 -7.07 3.46 0.45
C ALA A 63 -6.36 2.19 -0.04
N ASN A 64 -5.42 1.66 0.76
CA ASN A 64 -4.65 0.47 0.38
C ASN A 64 -5.27 -0.85 0.86
N ARG A 65 -5.99 -0.85 1.98
CA ARG A 65 -6.46 -2.06 2.69
C ARG A 65 -7.97 -2.10 2.93
N GLY A 66 -8.72 -1.08 2.53
CA GLY A 66 -10.14 -0.94 2.86
C GLY A 66 -11.01 -2.08 2.34
N ASP A 67 -10.67 -2.62 1.18
CA ASP A 67 -11.36 -3.76 0.56
C ASP A 67 -10.72 -5.12 0.89
N ASP A 68 -9.61 -5.12 1.63
CA ASP A 68 -8.91 -6.34 2.04
C ASP A 68 -9.46 -6.84 3.39
N GLU A 69 -10.56 -7.60 3.33
CA GLU A 69 -11.23 -8.13 4.53
C GLU A 69 -10.29 -9.02 5.38
N LEU A 70 -9.27 -9.63 4.76
CA LEU A 70 -8.27 -10.43 5.45
C LEU A 70 -7.32 -9.54 6.25
N ALA A 71 -6.82 -8.47 5.63
CA ALA A 71 -6.02 -7.46 6.33
C ALA A 71 -6.77 -6.88 7.52
N LEU A 72 -8.03 -6.44 7.30
CA LEU A 72 -8.83 -5.84 8.37
C LEU A 72 -9.05 -6.80 9.55
N ARG A 73 -9.38 -8.06 9.25
CA ARG A 73 -9.54 -9.10 10.29
C ARG A 73 -8.23 -9.40 11.01
N CYS A 74 -7.14 -9.58 10.28
CA CYS A 74 -5.84 -9.89 10.87
C CYS A 74 -5.32 -8.75 11.76
N THR A 75 -5.50 -7.49 11.35
CA THR A 75 -5.16 -6.31 12.17
C THR A 75 -5.96 -6.30 13.47
N ALA A 76 -7.29 -6.49 13.41
CA ALA A 76 -8.14 -6.55 14.61
C ALA A 76 -7.72 -7.70 15.55
N PHE A 77 -7.52 -8.91 15.02
CA PHE A 77 -7.10 -10.06 15.83
C PHE A 77 -5.70 -9.88 16.43
N GLY A 78 -4.77 -9.30 15.69
CA GLY A 78 -3.42 -8.99 16.15
C GLY A 78 -3.43 -7.99 17.29
N LEU A 79 -4.08 -6.84 17.12
CA LEU A 79 -4.21 -5.80 18.16
C LEU A 79 -4.85 -6.37 19.43
N LYS A 80 -5.92 -7.18 19.28
CA LYS A 80 -6.56 -7.86 20.42
C LYS A 80 -5.62 -8.84 21.12
N SER A 81 -4.88 -9.65 20.36
CA SER A 81 -3.97 -10.66 20.92
C SER A 81 -2.77 -10.02 21.65
N MET A 82 -2.39 -8.82 21.25
CA MET A 82 -1.34 -8.01 21.88
C MET A 82 -1.83 -7.18 23.08
N LEU A 83 -3.12 -7.28 23.42
CA LEU A 83 -3.78 -6.45 24.45
C LEU A 83 -3.59 -4.96 24.20
N ALA A 84 -3.62 -4.55 22.92
CA ALA A 84 -3.52 -3.16 22.48
C ALA A 84 -4.93 -2.54 22.42
N ASP A 85 -5.67 -2.57 23.53
CA ASP A 85 -7.08 -2.17 23.57
C ASP A 85 -7.34 -0.74 23.06
N PRO A 86 -6.51 0.28 23.38
CA PRO A 86 -6.67 1.62 22.83
C PRO A 86 -6.55 1.65 21.30
N HIS A 87 -5.53 1.01 20.73
CA HIS A 87 -5.35 0.91 19.28
C HIS A 87 -6.47 0.11 18.62
N LEU A 88 -6.90 -1.00 19.23
CA LEU A 88 -7.99 -1.83 18.73
C LEU A 88 -9.32 -1.06 18.69
N ALA A 89 -9.63 -0.29 19.74
CA ALA A 89 -10.84 0.52 19.78
C ALA A 89 -10.84 1.56 18.66
N LEU A 90 -9.70 2.23 18.44
CA LEU A 90 -9.55 3.21 17.38
C LEU A 90 -9.64 2.59 15.99
N PHE A 91 -8.97 1.45 15.78
CA PHE A 91 -9.04 0.67 14.56
C PHE A 91 -10.48 0.27 14.23
N ASN A 92 -11.21 -0.33 15.18
CA ASN A 92 -12.59 -0.75 14.99
C ASN A 92 -13.52 0.43 14.68
N LEU A 93 -13.34 1.57 15.35
CA LEU A 93 -14.08 2.79 15.02
C LEU A 93 -13.80 3.23 13.59
N SER A 94 -12.53 3.25 13.18
CA SER A 94 -12.13 3.64 11.82
C SER A 94 -12.75 2.73 10.74
N VAL A 95 -12.78 1.42 10.98
CA VAL A 95 -13.45 0.44 10.10
C VAL A 95 -14.95 0.73 10.04
N GLN A 96 -15.62 0.89 11.18
CA GLN A 96 -17.05 1.19 11.23
C GLN A 96 -17.41 2.49 10.49
N LEU A 97 -16.59 3.53 10.63
CA LEU A 97 -16.82 4.82 9.95
C LEU A 97 -16.72 4.70 8.42
N ARG A 98 -15.93 3.75 7.92
CA ARG A 98 -15.66 3.56 6.49
C ARG A 98 -16.58 2.56 5.82
N THR A 99 -16.84 1.43 6.47
CA THR A 99 -17.51 0.29 5.84
C THR A 99 -18.98 0.16 6.20
N SER A 100 -19.46 0.88 7.23
CA SER A 100 -20.86 0.79 7.66
C SER A 100 -21.77 1.73 6.89
N GLU A 101 -23.04 1.35 6.79
CA GLU A 101 -24.13 2.22 6.32
C GLU A 101 -24.11 3.60 7.04
N PRO A 102 -24.47 4.71 6.37
CA PRO A 102 -24.33 6.06 6.93
C PRO A 102 -24.95 6.26 8.31
N LYS A 103 -26.10 5.62 8.58
CA LYS A 103 -26.78 5.67 9.89
C LYS A 103 -25.97 4.95 10.98
N ALA A 104 -25.37 3.81 10.65
CA ALA A 104 -24.55 3.03 11.57
C ALA A 104 -23.21 3.73 11.84
N ALA A 105 -22.56 4.26 10.80
CA ALA A 105 -21.35 5.08 10.94
C ALA A 105 -21.59 6.31 11.83
N LYS A 106 -22.71 7.01 11.66
CA LYS A 106 -23.10 8.13 12.53
C LYS A 106 -23.29 7.71 13.97
N ARG A 107 -23.92 6.55 14.21
CA ARG A 107 -24.11 6.01 15.57
C ARG A 107 -22.76 5.66 16.21
N ALA A 108 -21.85 5.04 15.47
CA ALA A 108 -20.50 4.73 15.94
C ALA A 108 -19.74 5.99 16.34
N ALA A 109 -19.79 7.05 15.53
CA ALA A 109 -19.19 8.34 15.84
C ALA A 109 -19.74 8.94 17.15
N ILE A 110 -21.07 8.94 17.32
CA ILE A 110 -21.73 9.48 18.53
C ILE A 110 -21.35 8.66 19.77
N ASN A 111 -21.35 7.33 19.66
CA ASN A 111 -20.95 6.44 20.77
C ASN A 111 -19.49 6.66 21.18
N ALA A 112 -18.63 7.05 20.24
CA ALA A 112 -17.24 7.41 20.49
C ALA A 112 -17.05 8.88 20.95
N GLY A 113 -18.15 9.61 21.20
CA GLY A 113 -18.13 10.97 21.74
C GLY A 113 -18.03 12.08 20.69
N PHE A 114 -18.21 11.80 19.41
CA PHE A 114 -18.13 12.78 18.33
C PHE A 114 -19.50 13.30 17.89
N ARG A 115 -19.57 14.54 17.39
CA ARG A 115 -20.82 15.15 16.89
C ARG A 115 -21.15 14.71 15.47
N SER A 116 -20.15 14.27 14.71
CA SER A 116 -20.32 13.79 13.33
C SER A 116 -19.28 12.75 12.95
N THR A 117 -19.56 11.98 11.89
CA THR A 117 -18.60 11.05 11.27
C THR A 117 -17.38 11.79 10.74
N GLN A 118 -17.55 12.99 10.19
CA GLN A 118 -16.45 13.78 9.65
C GLN A 118 -15.51 14.33 10.74
N GLU A 119 -16.06 14.72 11.88
CA GLU A 119 -15.25 15.07 13.06
C GLU A 119 -14.47 13.85 13.56
N ALA A 120 -15.13 12.70 13.68
CA ALA A 120 -14.49 11.46 14.08
C ALA A 120 -13.33 11.09 13.14
N SER A 121 -13.56 11.06 11.82
CA SER A 121 -12.53 10.71 10.84
C SER A 121 -11.32 11.66 10.86
N ARG A 122 -11.53 12.96 11.12
CA ARG A 122 -10.42 13.94 11.22
C ARG A 122 -9.59 13.78 12.50
N ASP A 123 -10.19 13.26 13.55
CA ASP A 123 -9.54 13.13 14.87
C ASP A 123 -8.87 11.77 15.08
N LEU A 124 -9.16 10.77 14.23
CA LEU A 124 -8.56 9.43 14.30
C LEU A 124 -7.03 9.49 14.36
N ASP A 125 -6.39 10.20 13.43
CA ASP A 125 -4.94 10.25 13.33
C ASP A 125 -4.31 10.95 14.54
N ARG A 126 -4.98 11.99 15.07
CA ARG A 126 -4.54 12.68 16.29
C ARG A 126 -4.61 11.77 17.50
N LYS A 127 -5.72 11.05 17.68
CA LYS A 127 -5.88 10.07 18.77
C LYS A 127 -4.86 8.95 18.65
N PHE A 128 -4.62 8.44 17.45
CA PHE A 128 -3.60 7.42 17.21
C PHE A 128 -2.21 7.91 17.62
N ALA A 129 -1.83 9.11 17.21
CA ALA A 129 -0.54 9.69 17.56
C ALA A 129 -0.37 9.85 19.09
N ALA A 130 -1.43 10.27 19.79
CA ALA A 130 -1.42 10.36 21.26
C ALA A 130 -1.26 8.98 21.91
N ILE A 131 -2.02 7.98 21.47
CA ILE A 131 -1.91 6.61 21.99
C ILE A 131 -0.52 6.04 21.70
N GLU A 132 0.02 6.22 20.50
CA GLU A 132 1.35 5.70 20.14
C GLU A 132 2.49 6.39 20.91
N GLN A 133 2.27 7.62 21.39
CA GLN A 133 3.21 8.33 22.28
C GLN A 133 3.21 7.74 23.70
N GLU A 134 2.04 7.38 24.23
CA GLU A 134 1.88 6.81 25.58
C GLU A 134 2.18 5.30 25.62
N GLU A 135 1.69 4.57 24.62
CA GLU A 135 1.73 3.12 24.50
C GLU A 135 2.20 2.69 23.10
N PRO A 136 3.50 2.80 22.80
CA PRO A 136 4.00 2.47 21.47
C PRO A 136 3.76 0.99 21.10
N LEU A 137 3.24 0.74 19.90
CA LEU A 137 2.92 -0.61 19.44
C LEU A 137 4.17 -1.49 19.25
N ILE A 138 5.29 -0.93 18.82
CA ILE A 138 6.50 -1.73 18.51
C ILE A 138 7.03 -2.49 19.74
N PRO A 139 7.27 -1.87 20.92
CA PRO A 139 7.61 -2.61 22.14
C PRO A 139 6.55 -3.65 22.53
N ARG A 140 5.27 -3.33 22.38
CA ARG A 140 4.16 -4.25 22.67
C ARG A 140 4.18 -5.48 21.76
N GLN A 141 4.40 -5.29 20.46
CA GLN A 141 4.59 -6.35 19.47
C GLN A 141 5.76 -7.27 19.83
N LYS A 142 6.92 -6.71 20.24
CA LYS A 142 8.07 -7.51 20.70
C LYS A 142 7.72 -8.34 21.93
N THR A 143 7.07 -7.76 22.93
CA THR A 143 6.65 -8.48 24.15
C THR A 143 5.71 -9.62 23.82
N TRP A 144 4.74 -9.37 22.92
CA TRP A 144 3.82 -10.39 22.44
C TRP A 144 4.55 -11.51 21.68
N LEU A 145 5.46 -11.19 20.76
CA LEU A 145 6.28 -12.20 20.07
C LEU A 145 7.08 -13.08 21.03
N LYS A 146 7.63 -12.49 22.11
CA LYS A 146 8.36 -13.24 23.15
C LYS A 146 7.46 -14.16 23.98
N SER A 147 6.16 -13.88 24.10
CA SER A 147 5.23 -14.73 24.84
C SER A 147 4.73 -15.93 24.03
N LEU A 148 4.89 -15.90 22.70
CA LEU A 148 4.43 -16.97 21.81
C LEU A 148 5.35 -18.20 21.88
N ARG A 149 4.82 -19.31 22.39
CA ARG A 149 5.53 -20.62 22.41
C ARG A 149 5.94 -21.14 21.03
N LYS A 150 5.23 -20.70 19.97
CA LYS A 150 5.51 -21.09 18.58
C LYS A 150 6.72 -20.37 17.99
N VAL A 151 7.21 -19.31 18.63
CA VAL A 151 8.36 -18.56 18.13
C VAL A 151 9.65 -19.30 18.48
N ARG A 152 10.26 -19.90 17.46
CA ARG A 152 11.58 -20.52 17.57
C ARG A 152 12.67 -19.51 17.23
N VAL A 153 13.56 -19.27 18.19
CA VAL A 153 14.84 -18.59 17.95
C VAL A 153 15.79 -19.57 17.24
N THR A 154 16.52 -19.08 16.26
CA THR A 154 17.37 -19.90 15.39
C THR A 154 18.64 -19.11 15.05
N PRO A 155 19.82 -19.76 15.03
CA PRO A 155 21.06 -19.11 14.62
C PRO A 155 20.92 -18.45 13.25
N ASP A 156 21.51 -17.27 13.10
CA ASP A 156 21.35 -16.42 11.92
C ASP A 156 21.78 -17.12 10.63
N GLU A 157 22.83 -17.93 10.68
CA GLU A 157 23.36 -18.72 9.58
C GLU A 157 22.37 -19.79 9.06
N GLU A 158 21.49 -20.31 9.93
CA GLU A 158 20.50 -21.32 9.56
C GLU A 158 19.22 -20.72 8.97
N ILE A 159 18.93 -19.44 9.24
CA ILE A 159 17.66 -18.80 8.86
C ILE A 159 17.43 -18.90 7.36
N ARG A 160 18.45 -18.60 6.56
CA ARG A 160 18.35 -18.62 5.09
C ARG A 160 17.99 -20.01 4.56
N GLN A 161 18.64 -21.05 5.10
CA GLN A 161 18.40 -22.43 4.68
C GLN A 161 16.99 -22.89 5.05
N ARG A 162 16.51 -22.53 6.25
CA ARG A 162 15.15 -22.86 6.69
C ARG A 162 14.08 -22.16 5.86
N ILE A 163 14.27 -20.88 5.54
CA ILE A 163 13.35 -20.16 4.65
C ILE A 163 13.32 -20.80 3.26
N ALA A 164 14.49 -21.13 2.69
CA ALA A 164 14.56 -21.80 1.40
C ALA A 164 13.85 -23.15 1.40
N TYR A 165 14.01 -23.94 2.46
CA TYR A 165 13.28 -25.19 2.66
C TYR A 165 11.76 -24.98 2.68
N LEU A 166 11.27 -23.99 3.43
CA LEU A 166 9.84 -23.67 3.50
C LEU A 166 9.28 -23.27 2.13
N ILE A 167 10.01 -22.42 1.38
CA ILE A 167 9.64 -22.02 0.02
C ILE A 167 9.54 -23.25 -0.89
N ALA A 168 10.53 -24.14 -0.87
CA ALA A 168 10.54 -25.35 -1.69
C ALA A 168 9.47 -26.38 -1.27
N SER A 169 9.03 -26.34 -0.01
CA SER A 169 8.04 -27.28 0.53
C SER A 169 6.60 -27.00 0.12
N ASN A 170 6.30 -25.87 -0.53
CA ASN A 170 4.96 -25.57 -1.01
C ASN A 170 4.73 -26.12 -2.44
N PRO A 171 3.99 -27.23 -2.62
CA PRO A 171 3.74 -27.80 -3.94
C PRO A 171 2.85 -26.90 -4.83
N LEU A 172 2.08 -25.98 -4.23
CA LEU A 172 1.17 -25.09 -4.95
C LEU A 172 1.83 -23.77 -5.37
N ARG A 173 3.10 -23.56 -4.98
CA ARG A 173 3.79 -22.29 -5.13
C ARG A 173 3.76 -21.76 -6.55
N ASP A 174 4.26 -22.54 -7.51
CA ASP A 174 4.41 -22.06 -8.88
C ASP A 174 3.05 -21.81 -9.55
N GLY A 175 2.04 -22.61 -9.21
CA GLY A 175 0.66 -22.39 -9.67
C GLY A 175 0.10 -21.06 -9.16
N ARG A 176 0.27 -20.77 -7.87
CA ARG A 176 -0.20 -19.53 -7.26
C ARG A 176 0.55 -18.30 -7.74
N LEU A 177 1.86 -18.40 -7.94
CA LEU A 177 2.64 -17.29 -8.50
C LEU A 177 2.23 -16.97 -9.93
N ARG A 178 1.96 -17.99 -10.77
CA ARG A 178 1.43 -17.77 -12.13
C ARG A 178 0.04 -17.14 -12.09
N GLU A 179 -0.83 -17.61 -11.21
CA GLU A 179 -2.17 -17.05 -11.08
C GLU A 179 -2.15 -15.60 -10.56
N ALA A 180 -1.33 -15.31 -9.54
CA ALA A 180 -1.15 -13.95 -9.05
C ALA A 180 -0.61 -13.02 -10.14
N ALA A 181 0.36 -13.48 -10.94
CA ALA A 181 0.88 -12.72 -12.08
C ALA A 181 -0.19 -12.50 -13.16
N ARG A 182 -1.03 -13.50 -13.44
CA ARG A 182 -2.16 -13.38 -14.39
C ARG A 182 -3.16 -12.33 -13.90
N VAL A 183 -3.63 -12.45 -12.65
CA VAL A 183 -4.58 -11.49 -12.05
C VAL A 183 -4.00 -10.08 -12.02
N GLN A 184 -2.71 -9.94 -11.68
CA GLN A 184 -2.05 -8.64 -11.71
C GLN A 184 -1.97 -8.07 -13.13
N SER A 185 -1.60 -8.87 -14.12
CA SER A 185 -1.58 -8.46 -15.52
C SER A 185 -2.96 -8.07 -16.05
N GLU A 186 -4.03 -8.73 -15.59
CA GLU A 186 -5.40 -8.38 -15.94
C GLU A 186 -5.84 -7.06 -15.31
N LYS A 187 -5.50 -6.84 -14.03
CA LYS A 187 -5.74 -5.56 -13.36
C LYS A 187 -5.00 -4.42 -14.05
N GLU A 188 -3.72 -4.60 -14.35
CA GLU A 188 -2.93 -3.61 -15.08
C GLU A 188 -3.43 -3.41 -16.51
N GLY A 189 -3.92 -4.46 -17.18
CA GLY A 189 -4.53 -4.35 -18.50
C GLY A 189 -5.88 -3.63 -18.51
N ALA A 190 -6.60 -3.64 -17.39
CA ALA A 190 -7.87 -2.94 -17.21
C ALA A 190 -7.71 -1.52 -16.63
N ASP A 191 -6.55 -1.20 -16.04
CA ASP A 191 -6.28 0.11 -15.45
C ASP A 191 -5.96 1.14 -16.55
N PRO A 192 -6.79 2.19 -16.71
CA PRO A 192 -6.60 3.21 -17.74
C PRO A 192 -5.24 3.91 -17.69
N VAL A 193 -4.64 4.04 -16.50
CA VAL A 193 -3.31 4.63 -16.32
C VAL A 193 -2.25 3.73 -16.96
N TYR A 194 -2.27 2.44 -16.63
CA TYR A 194 -1.32 1.46 -17.18
C TYR A 194 -1.49 1.33 -18.69
N VAL A 195 -2.72 1.27 -19.20
CA VAL A 195 -3.02 1.24 -20.64
C VAL A 195 -2.44 2.46 -21.35
N SER A 196 -2.73 3.67 -20.84
CA SER A 196 -2.26 4.93 -21.44
C SER A 196 -0.74 5.06 -21.40
N VAL A 197 -0.10 4.72 -20.27
CA VAL A 197 1.35 4.78 -20.12
C VAL A 197 2.06 3.74 -20.99
N ARG A 198 1.52 2.51 -21.11
CA ARG A 198 2.07 1.50 -22.03
C ARG A 198 2.00 1.96 -23.47
N ALA A 199 0.86 2.53 -23.90
CA ALA A 199 0.71 3.08 -25.26
C ALA A 199 1.71 4.22 -25.53
N LEU A 200 1.93 5.11 -24.55
CA LEU A 200 2.95 6.16 -24.65
C LEU A 200 4.38 5.59 -24.77
N CYS A 201 4.70 4.53 -24.01
CA CYS A 201 6.00 3.86 -24.11
C CYS A 201 6.18 3.18 -25.47
N GLU A 202 5.15 2.52 -25.98
CA GLU A 202 5.16 1.86 -27.29
C GLU A 202 5.38 2.86 -28.42
N GLN A 203 4.68 4.01 -28.40
CA GLN A 203 4.89 5.10 -29.35
C GLN A 203 6.32 5.67 -29.31
N ALA A 204 6.95 5.64 -28.13
CA ALA A 204 8.35 6.05 -27.93
C ALA A 204 9.38 4.93 -28.22
N GLY A 205 8.94 3.72 -28.58
CA GLY A 205 9.80 2.55 -28.78
C GLY A 205 10.50 2.07 -27.50
N LEU A 206 9.86 2.23 -26.34
CA LEU A 206 10.36 1.86 -25.02
C LEU A 206 9.60 0.65 -24.45
N HIS A 207 10.30 -0.18 -23.68
CA HIS A 207 9.68 -1.26 -22.93
C HIS A 207 9.31 -0.77 -21.54
N PHE A 208 8.00 -0.81 -21.24
CA PHE A 208 7.44 -0.48 -19.94
C PHE A 208 7.83 -1.54 -18.89
N SER A 209 8.28 -1.10 -17.72
CA SER A 209 8.60 -1.99 -16.58
C SER A 209 7.67 -1.77 -15.39
N SER A 210 7.52 -0.53 -14.93
CA SER A 210 6.64 -0.19 -13.80
C SER A 210 6.28 1.29 -13.81
N LEU A 211 5.27 1.66 -13.02
CA LEU A 211 4.91 3.06 -12.78
C LEU A 211 4.64 3.35 -11.31
N ARG A 212 4.83 4.60 -10.90
CA ARG A 212 4.50 5.13 -9.58
C ARG A 212 3.82 6.49 -9.73
N GLY A 213 2.68 6.69 -9.07
CA GLY A 213 2.03 8.00 -9.01
C GLY A 213 2.88 9.04 -8.29
N LEU A 214 3.04 10.22 -8.90
CA LEU A 214 3.66 11.40 -8.29
C LEU A 214 2.61 12.42 -7.82
N GLY A 215 1.33 12.20 -8.16
CA GLY A 215 0.23 13.08 -7.80
C GLY A 215 0.11 14.30 -8.72
N PHE A 216 -0.41 15.40 -8.18
CA PHE A 216 -0.61 16.64 -8.94
C PHE A 216 0.71 17.41 -9.10
N THR A 217 0.97 17.89 -10.31
CA THR A 217 2.10 18.78 -10.62
C THR A 217 1.70 19.86 -11.62
N GLN A 218 2.63 20.74 -11.98
CA GLN A 218 2.53 21.57 -13.18
C GLN A 218 3.26 20.89 -14.33
N VAL A 219 2.71 20.92 -15.54
CA VAL A 219 3.38 20.34 -16.73
C VAL A 219 4.80 20.89 -16.87
N ARG A 220 4.97 22.21 -16.67
CA ARG A 220 6.28 22.88 -16.76
C ARG A 220 7.32 22.45 -15.74
N ALA A 221 6.91 21.84 -14.63
CA ALA A 221 7.86 21.27 -13.67
C ALA A 221 8.59 20.04 -14.24
N VAL A 222 7.99 19.36 -15.21
CA VAL A 222 8.50 18.11 -15.79
C VAL A 222 8.82 18.22 -17.28
N TRP A 223 8.22 19.19 -17.96
CA TRP A 223 8.46 19.53 -19.35
C TRP A 223 8.48 21.06 -19.47
N PRO A 224 9.65 21.71 -19.34
CA PRO A 224 9.77 23.17 -19.25
C PRO A 224 9.12 23.92 -20.43
N GLU A 225 9.25 23.37 -21.64
CA GLU A 225 8.66 23.91 -22.88
C GLU A 225 7.15 23.62 -23.01
N GLY A 226 6.59 22.85 -22.08
CA GLY A 226 5.19 22.47 -22.08
C GLY A 226 4.22 23.61 -21.71
N PRO A 227 2.91 23.37 -21.86
CA PRO A 227 1.88 24.34 -21.52
C PRO A 227 1.87 24.65 -20.02
N ASN A 228 1.53 25.88 -19.63
CA ASN A 228 1.38 26.24 -18.23
C ASN A 228 0.04 25.73 -17.65
N LYS A 229 -0.05 24.42 -17.43
CA LYS A 229 -1.25 23.71 -16.95
C LYS A 229 -0.92 22.80 -15.78
N ARG A 230 -1.93 22.53 -14.95
CA ARG A 230 -1.87 21.48 -13.93
C ARG A 230 -2.02 20.13 -14.61
N ALA A 231 -1.29 19.14 -14.11
CA ALA A 231 -1.27 17.79 -14.61
C ALA A 231 -1.27 16.78 -13.47
N HIS A 232 -1.67 15.56 -13.77
CA HIS A 232 -1.32 14.39 -12.99
C HIS A 232 -0.04 13.79 -13.55
N ALA A 233 0.89 13.42 -12.67
CA ALA A 233 2.17 12.87 -13.07
C ALA A 233 2.38 11.47 -12.52
N TRP A 234 3.03 10.65 -13.34
CA TRP A 234 3.49 9.32 -13.01
C TRP A 234 4.95 9.17 -13.39
N ARG A 235 5.75 8.66 -12.47
CA ARG A 235 7.10 8.18 -12.76
C ARG A 235 6.99 6.83 -13.44
N VAL A 236 7.64 6.66 -14.59
CA VAL A 236 7.59 5.47 -15.41
C VAL A 236 9.00 4.90 -15.54
N GLU A 237 9.20 3.65 -15.14
CA GLU A 237 10.46 2.95 -15.33
C GLU A 237 10.42 2.17 -16.64
N THR A 238 11.45 2.32 -17.46
CA THR A 238 11.60 1.67 -18.77
C THR A 238 12.95 1.01 -18.91
N ASP A 239 13.14 0.20 -19.96
CA ASP A 239 14.43 -0.38 -20.36
C ASP A 239 15.53 0.68 -20.60
N ARG A 240 15.17 1.92 -20.90
CA ARG A 240 16.11 3.04 -21.14
C ARG A 240 16.09 4.08 -20.02
N GLY A 241 15.74 3.63 -18.81
CA GLY A 241 15.72 4.43 -17.59
C GLY A 241 14.38 5.13 -17.35
N THR A 242 14.37 5.99 -16.33
CA THR A 242 13.15 6.65 -15.85
C THR A 242 12.63 7.72 -16.81
N ARG A 243 11.31 7.79 -16.95
CA ARG A 243 10.55 8.81 -17.68
C ARG A 243 9.42 9.34 -16.80
N THR A 244 8.78 10.41 -17.24
CA THR A 244 7.58 10.94 -16.58
C THR A 244 6.43 11.03 -17.56
N ALA A 245 5.32 10.38 -17.24
CA ALA A 245 4.07 10.57 -17.96
C ALA A 245 3.27 11.67 -17.27
N VAL A 246 2.79 12.67 -18.02
CA VAL A 246 1.93 13.74 -17.51
C VAL A 246 0.63 13.82 -18.31
N PHE A 247 -0.48 13.96 -17.58
CA PHE A 247 -1.82 13.98 -18.13
C PHE A 247 -2.45 15.33 -17.77
N TYR A 248 -2.86 16.11 -18.77
CA TYR A 248 -3.37 17.46 -18.59
C TYR A 248 -4.49 17.82 -19.57
N VAL A 249 -5.17 18.94 -19.29
CA VAL A 249 -6.20 19.51 -20.16
C VAL A 249 -5.74 20.84 -20.72
N GLU A 250 -5.89 21.01 -22.03
CA GLU A 250 -5.57 22.24 -22.76
C GLU A 250 -6.78 22.76 -23.53
N GLY A 251 -6.77 24.05 -23.87
CA GLY A 251 -7.84 24.72 -24.60
C GLY A 251 -8.85 25.43 -23.70
N ALA A 252 -9.33 26.59 -24.15
CA ALA A 252 -10.30 27.41 -23.43
C ALA A 252 -11.76 27.04 -23.77
N PHE A 253 -12.08 26.97 -25.07
CA PHE A 253 -13.42 26.64 -25.57
C PHE A 253 -13.57 25.16 -25.95
N PHE A 254 -12.54 24.58 -26.55
CA PHE A 254 -12.47 23.15 -26.88
C PHE A 254 -11.41 22.50 -26.00
N LYS A 255 -11.86 21.80 -24.95
CA LYS A 255 -10.96 21.08 -24.04
C LYS A 255 -10.38 19.86 -24.73
N ARG A 256 -9.06 19.82 -24.86
CA ARG A 256 -8.28 18.68 -25.32
C ARG A 256 -7.66 18.01 -24.11
N HIS A 257 -7.88 16.71 -23.96
CA HIS A 257 -7.26 15.92 -22.91
C HIS A 257 -6.06 15.22 -23.52
N LEU A 258 -4.88 15.45 -22.93
CA LEU A 258 -3.62 15.03 -23.51
C LEU A 258 -2.79 14.31 -22.45
N ALA A 259 -2.11 13.26 -22.88
CA ALA A 259 -1.06 12.63 -22.12
C ALA A 259 0.25 12.69 -22.91
N VAL A 260 1.35 12.97 -22.23
CA VAL A 260 2.68 12.96 -22.86
C VAL A 260 3.68 12.23 -21.98
N LEU A 261 4.65 11.58 -22.62
CA LEU A 261 5.78 10.95 -21.97
C LEU A 261 7.02 11.80 -22.21
N THR A 262 7.71 12.19 -21.14
CA THR A 262 8.90 13.03 -21.23
C THR A 262 10.07 12.41 -20.49
N ARG A 263 11.27 12.79 -20.89
CA ARG A 263 12.49 12.61 -20.11
C ARG A 263 12.86 13.96 -19.49
N GLU A 264 13.38 13.93 -18.26
CA GLU A 264 13.88 15.12 -17.61
C GLU A 264 14.94 15.82 -18.49
N GLY A 265 14.73 17.12 -18.75
CA GLY A 265 15.62 17.95 -19.56
C GLY A 265 15.39 17.89 -21.08
N GLU A 266 14.48 17.06 -21.59
CA GLU A 266 14.16 17.04 -23.03
C GLU A 266 13.13 18.12 -23.40
N ALA A 267 13.36 18.77 -24.54
CA ALA A 267 12.51 19.87 -25.04
C ALA A 267 11.18 19.38 -25.64
N LEU A 268 11.13 18.14 -26.13
CA LEU A 268 9.95 17.54 -26.76
C LEU A 268 9.55 16.26 -26.05
N PRO A 269 8.24 15.94 -26.01
CA PRO A 269 7.77 14.67 -25.50
C PRO A 269 8.18 13.52 -26.45
N LEU A 270 8.53 12.39 -25.84
CA LEU A 270 8.89 11.14 -26.53
C LEU A 270 7.66 10.43 -27.10
N GLY A 271 6.50 10.67 -26.50
CA GLY A 271 5.21 10.15 -26.95
C GLY A 271 4.09 11.10 -26.54
N SER A 272 3.02 11.14 -27.33
CA SER A 272 1.84 11.95 -27.05
C SER A 272 0.57 11.23 -27.46
N LEU A 273 -0.41 11.24 -26.56
CA LEU A 273 -1.70 10.59 -26.74
C LEU A 273 -2.81 11.63 -26.56
N ALA A 274 -3.72 11.70 -27.52
CA ALA A 274 -4.98 12.41 -27.34
C ALA A 274 -5.99 11.46 -26.70
N MET A 275 -6.65 11.94 -25.64
CA MET A 275 -7.58 11.14 -24.84
C MET A 275 -8.99 11.69 -24.96
N THR A 276 -9.99 10.81 -24.82
CA THR A 276 -11.36 11.27 -24.60
C THR A 276 -11.51 11.86 -23.19
N PRO A 277 -12.55 12.68 -22.95
CA PRO A 277 -12.86 13.15 -21.60
C PRO A 277 -13.03 12.02 -20.58
N GLU A 278 -13.62 10.89 -21.00
CA GLU A 278 -13.86 9.72 -20.15
C GLU A 278 -12.54 9.02 -19.77
N GLU A 279 -11.66 8.80 -20.75
CA GLU A 279 -10.33 8.20 -20.51
C GLU A 279 -9.50 9.08 -19.58
N TYR A 280 -9.52 10.41 -19.81
CA TYR A 280 -8.82 11.34 -18.94
C TYR A 280 -9.40 11.34 -17.53
N ALA A 281 -10.73 11.35 -17.38
CA ALA A 281 -11.36 11.30 -16.07
C ALA A 281 -11.00 10.02 -15.30
N ALA A 282 -10.86 8.89 -16.00
CA ALA A 282 -10.47 7.62 -15.39
C ALA A 282 -9.00 7.61 -14.90
N VAL A 283 -8.14 8.44 -15.50
CA VAL A 283 -6.72 8.59 -15.13
C VAL A 283 -6.49 9.73 -14.11
N ALA A 284 -7.25 10.81 -14.23
CA ALA A 284 -7.11 12.04 -13.43
C ALA A 284 -8.01 12.06 -12.18
N SER A 285 -9.01 11.20 -12.09
CA SER A 285 -9.72 11.03 -10.82
C SER A 285 -8.79 10.26 -9.89
N PRO A 286 -8.45 10.79 -8.70
CA PRO A 286 -7.89 9.92 -7.67
C PRO A 286 -8.94 8.81 -7.50
N GLN A 287 -8.55 7.56 -7.72
CA GLN A 287 -9.34 6.42 -7.28
C GLN A 287 -9.70 6.73 -5.83
N GLN A 288 -10.95 7.12 -5.59
CA GLN A 288 -11.53 7.17 -4.27
C GLN A 288 -11.75 5.72 -3.89
N ALA A 289 -10.67 5.09 -3.44
CA ALA A 289 -10.70 3.95 -2.53
C ALA A 289 -10.24 4.51 -1.17
#